data_AF-A9TL63-F1
#
_entry.id   AF-A9TL63-F1
#
_cell.length_a   1.000
_cell.length_b   1.000
_cell.length_c   1.000
_cell.angle_alpha   90.00
_cell.angle_beta   90.00
_cell.angle_gamma   90.00
#
_symmetry.space_group_name_H-M   'P 1'
#
loop_
_entity.id
_entity.type
_entity.pdbx_description
1 polymer ?
#
loop_
_entity_poly.entity_id
_entity_poly.type
_entity_poly.pdbx_seq_one_letter_code
_entity_poly.pdbx_strand_id
1 'polypeptide(L)'
;MDTEFEEVKQEIRKVEQQIDAVEEQLTKAVTEADVAYWRNKEEQLREEKKQLRKKEEQLREKELLLLNADTSAAQQDALDPFRRLLVEARVDVRIPEVTELKGYLLHPPRMAFPVSHRRYFQWKSYLSKADNFICHDPARGVCWNLDDHLGIVLRPPATGSTESSYHAYWDCLVTEPISLFSLETLVFDRDTSRFSSSENKRPDKLGMVSRLALWRGEEKGPDTEDDPKQELVRKLIWTYGNLPYLLCYYANAAIVTYCALVHDAKRCKTEVVDLITVNLSVVEDRLLASLIGFNISKLLMRLSEAGIVLGVESDFYDYRTDGKTVFVGTGVDKIYRDKRTFEKVYQIYKSIKDCPNAEQVLKINAADRRFRMIPRCLVKSRARPEDELLKALINVAEALVWLHGKNLMHRDITWRNVLRNTSGTNWVLIDFDETAATPCGHAHGLCVEAHAPEMSRGRHDSSVDIWGIGHLIRSSGINGLSAGVRELQRDCLQTDASRRPNAETCLERLKCLRRMTNMNLHMDFESC
;
A
#
# COMPACT_ATOMS: atom_id res chain seq x y z
N MET A 1 -18.15 -13.98 -9.89
CA MET A 1 -19.28 -14.67 -10.56
C MET A 1 -18.89 -15.00 -11.98
N ASP A 2 -18.39 -14.03 -12.73
CA ASP A 2 -17.92 -14.17 -14.12
C ASP A 2 -16.86 -15.28 -14.29
N THR A 3 -15.90 -15.36 -13.37
CA THR A 3 -14.86 -16.42 -13.39
C THR A 3 -15.46 -17.82 -13.19
N GLU A 4 -16.36 -17.97 -12.23
CA GLU A 4 -17.05 -19.24 -11.92
C GLU A 4 -17.98 -19.68 -13.07
N PHE A 5 -18.64 -18.71 -13.71
CA PHE A 5 -19.51 -18.95 -14.86
C PHE A 5 -18.72 -19.38 -16.09
N GLU A 6 -17.57 -18.75 -16.37
CA GLU A 6 -16.68 -19.16 -17.46
C GLU A 6 -15.99 -20.50 -17.19
N GLU A 7 -15.65 -20.82 -15.94
CA GLU A 7 -15.14 -22.15 -15.56
C GLU A 7 -16.16 -23.25 -15.86
N VAL A 8 -17.43 -23.06 -15.45
CA VAL A 8 -18.49 -24.04 -15.73
C VAL A 8 -18.73 -24.21 -17.24
N LYS A 9 -18.69 -23.12 -18.03
CA LYS A 9 -18.78 -23.21 -19.49
C LYS A 9 -17.61 -23.98 -20.11
N GLN A 10 -16.40 -23.77 -19.61
CA GLN A 10 -15.22 -24.49 -20.08
C GLN A 10 -15.30 -25.98 -19.74
N GLU A 11 -15.78 -26.33 -18.55
CA GLU A 11 -16.02 -27.73 -18.16
C GLU A 11 -17.06 -28.39 -19.06
N ILE A 12 -18.18 -27.72 -19.36
CA ILE A 12 -19.19 -28.22 -20.30
C ILE A 12 -18.57 -28.50 -21.68
N ARG A 13 -17.77 -27.57 -22.23
CA ARG A 13 -17.10 -27.77 -23.53
C ARG A 13 -16.13 -28.95 -23.50
N LYS A 14 -15.43 -29.15 -22.39
CA LYS A 14 -14.49 -30.26 -22.23
C LYS A 14 -15.22 -31.61 -22.17
N VAL A 15 -16.33 -31.69 -21.43
CA VAL A 15 -17.17 -32.89 -21.38
C VAL A 15 -17.81 -33.17 -22.75
N GLU A 16 -18.22 -32.13 -23.49
CA GLU A 16 -18.70 -32.27 -24.87
C GLU A 16 -17.65 -32.91 -25.79
N GLN A 17 -16.41 -32.42 -25.76
CA GLN A 17 -15.31 -33.02 -26.51
C GLN A 17 -15.01 -34.47 -26.12
N GLN A 18 -15.18 -34.81 -24.84
CA GLN A 18 -15.01 -36.18 -24.35
C GLN A 18 -16.13 -37.10 -24.83
N ILE A 19 -17.37 -36.62 -24.90
CA ILE A 19 -18.49 -37.36 -25.47
C ILE A 19 -18.23 -37.62 -26.95
N ASP A 20 -17.85 -36.60 -27.73
CA ASP A 20 -17.54 -36.77 -29.16
C ASP A 20 -16.43 -37.81 -29.39
N ALA A 21 -15.38 -37.78 -28.55
CA ALA A 21 -14.30 -38.76 -28.61
C ALA A 21 -14.77 -40.18 -28.23
N VAL A 22 -15.66 -40.32 -27.25
CA VAL A 22 -16.25 -41.62 -26.86
C VAL A 22 -17.15 -42.16 -27.97
N GLU A 23 -17.97 -41.31 -28.59
CA GLU A 23 -18.81 -41.68 -29.73
C GLU A 23 -17.95 -42.18 -30.91
N GLU A 24 -16.82 -41.53 -31.19
CA GLU A 24 -15.87 -42.00 -32.21
C GLU A 24 -15.27 -43.37 -31.85
N GLN A 25 -14.90 -43.60 -30.58
CA GLN A 25 -14.42 -44.92 -30.14
C GLN A 25 -15.51 -46.00 -30.20
N LEU A 26 -16.77 -45.63 -29.95
CA LEU A 26 -17.92 -46.54 -30.06
C LEU A 26 -18.06 -47.08 -31.49
N THR A 27 -17.81 -46.24 -32.51
CA THR A 27 -17.87 -46.64 -33.93
C THR A 27 -16.74 -47.58 -34.34
N LYS A 28 -15.63 -47.59 -33.60
CA LYS A 28 -14.43 -48.40 -33.87
C LYS A 28 -14.36 -49.67 -33.02
N ALA A 29 -15.27 -49.84 -32.06
CA ALA A 29 -15.31 -51.00 -31.18
C ALA A 29 -15.66 -52.28 -31.96
N VAL A 30 -14.87 -53.34 -31.78
CA VAL A 30 -15.00 -54.60 -32.54
C VAL A 30 -15.55 -55.73 -31.67
N THR A 31 -15.50 -55.61 -30.34
CA THR A 31 -16.00 -56.61 -29.39
C THR A 31 -17.20 -56.09 -28.60
N GLU A 32 -18.11 -56.98 -28.19
CA GLU A 32 -19.28 -56.63 -27.37
C GLU A 32 -18.86 -56.02 -26.01
N ALA A 33 -17.72 -56.45 -25.46
CA ALA A 33 -17.16 -55.91 -24.22
C ALA A 33 -16.70 -54.44 -24.39
N ASP A 34 -16.07 -54.11 -25.52
CA ASP A 34 -15.65 -52.74 -25.83
C ASP A 34 -16.86 -51.82 -26.02
N VAL A 35 -17.90 -52.30 -26.73
CA VAL A 35 -19.15 -51.54 -26.92
C VAL A 35 -19.83 -51.27 -25.58
N ALA A 36 -19.91 -52.25 -24.68
CA ALA A 36 -20.50 -52.09 -23.35
C ALA A 36 -19.73 -51.08 -22.49
N TYR A 37 -18.39 -51.13 -22.53
CA TYR A 37 -17.53 -50.19 -21.81
C TYR A 37 -17.73 -48.74 -22.28
N TRP A 38 -17.68 -48.50 -23.60
CA TRP A 38 -17.82 -47.15 -24.13
C TRP A 38 -19.23 -46.58 -23.96
N ARG A 39 -20.29 -47.40 -24.02
CA ARG A 39 -21.66 -46.96 -23.71
C ARG A 39 -21.83 -46.52 -22.27
N ASN A 40 -21.27 -47.27 -21.32
CA ASN A 40 -21.32 -46.88 -19.90
C ASN A 40 -20.59 -45.54 -19.67
N LYS A 41 -19.43 -45.37 -20.32
CA LYS A 41 -18.66 -44.13 -20.25
C LYS A 41 -19.40 -42.95 -20.88
N GLU A 42 -20.08 -43.15 -22.00
CA GLU A 42 -20.93 -42.14 -22.64
C GLU A 42 -22.08 -41.71 -21.71
N GLU A 43 -22.76 -42.67 -21.08
CA GLU A 43 -23.85 -42.41 -20.13
C GLU A 43 -23.38 -41.59 -18.92
N GLN A 44 -22.21 -41.93 -18.36
CA GLN A 44 -21.60 -41.16 -17.26
C GLN A 44 -21.31 -39.70 -17.67
N LEU A 45 -20.71 -39.49 -18.85
CA LEU A 45 -20.38 -38.16 -19.34
C LEU A 45 -21.64 -37.33 -19.65
N ARG A 46 -22.71 -37.97 -20.14
CA ARG A 46 -24.01 -37.30 -20.38
C ARG A 46 -24.68 -36.86 -19.07
N GLU A 47 -24.59 -37.66 -18.01
CA GLU A 47 -25.11 -37.27 -16.70
C GLU A 47 -24.26 -36.14 -16.07
N GLU A 48 -22.93 -36.21 -16.19
CA GLU A 48 -22.02 -35.13 -15.75
C GLU A 48 -22.35 -33.80 -16.46
N LYS A 49 -22.55 -33.83 -17.79
CA LYS A 49 -22.98 -32.67 -18.57
C LYS A 49 -24.30 -32.08 -18.07
N LYS A 50 -25.27 -32.94 -17.72
CA LYS A 50 -26.58 -32.51 -17.20
C LYS A 50 -26.46 -31.80 -15.85
N GLN A 51 -25.60 -32.29 -14.95
CA GLN A 51 -25.33 -31.63 -13.68
C GLN A 51 -24.66 -30.26 -13.88
N LEU A 52 -23.70 -30.17 -14.80
CA LEU A 52 -23.03 -28.90 -15.12
C LEU A 52 -24.00 -27.86 -15.71
N ARG A 53 -24.94 -28.28 -16.57
CA ARG A 53 -25.98 -27.39 -17.12
C ARG A 53 -26.92 -26.85 -16.04
N LYS A 54 -27.29 -27.68 -15.05
CA LYS A 54 -28.10 -27.25 -13.91
C LYS A 54 -27.36 -26.22 -13.04
N LYS A 55 -26.05 -26.42 -12.85
CA LYS A 55 -25.18 -25.46 -12.15
C LYS A 55 -25.05 -24.14 -12.93
N GLU A 56 -24.93 -24.20 -14.25
CA GLU A 56 -24.94 -23.02 -15.13
C GLU A 56 -26.23 -22.19 -14.98
N GLU A 57 -27.39 -22.87 -14.94
CA GLU A 57 -28.70 -22.22 -14.76
C GLU A 57 -28.84 -21.53 -13.39
N GLN A 58 -28.43 -22.21 -12.32
CA GLN A 58 -28.42 -21.62 -10.97
C GLN A 58 -27.51 -20.39 -10.87
N LEU A 59 -26.37 -20.40 -11.55
CA LEU A 59 -25.47 -19.25 -11.59
C LEU A 59 -26.11 -18.06 -12.32
N ARG A 60 -26.84 -18.29 -13.43
CA ARG A 60 -27.57 -17.24 -14.15
C ARG A 60 -28.72 -16.64 -13.33
N GLU A 61 -29.48 -17.46 -12.61
CA GLU A 61 -30.55 -16.98 -11.72
C GLU A 61 -29.98 -16.09 -10.61
N LYS A 62 -28.85 -16.50 -10.02
CA LYS A 62 -28.14 -15.72 -9.00
C LYS A 62 -27.62 -14.40 -9.55
N GLU A 63 -27.09 -14.39 -10.77
CA GLU A 63 -26.63 -13.17 -11.47
C GLU A 63 -27.79 -12.21 -11.73
N LEU A 64 -28.94 -12.71 -12.19
CA LEU A 64 -30.14 -11.90 -12.43
C LEU A 64 -30.69 -11.27 -11.14
N LEU A 65 -30.66 -12.01 -10.03
CA LEU A 65 -31.04 -11.49 -8.71
C LEU A 65 -30.12 -10.36 -8.24
N LEU A 66 -28.81 -10.48 -8.47
CA LEU A 66 -27.85 -9.43 -8.15
C LEU A 66 -28.05 -8.19 -9.02
N LEU A 67 -28.24 -8.38 -10.34
CA LEU A 67 -28.47 -7.27 -11.27
C LEU A 67 -29.73 -6.47 -10.92
N ASN A 68 -30.81 -7.16 -10.51
CA ASN A 68 -32.04 -6.51 -10.06
C ASN A 68 -31.87 -5.78 -8.73
N ALA A 69 -31.11 -6.32 -7.79
CA ALA A 69 -30.78 -5.66 -6.52
C ALA A 69 -29.94 -4.38 -6.75
N ASP A 70 -28.94 -4.45 -7.62
CA ASP A 70 -28.09 -3.31 -7.99
C ASP A 70 -28.89 -2.20 -8.68
N THR A 71 -29.86 -2.57 -9.52
CA THR A 71 -30.75 -1.60 -10.20
C THR A 71 -31.67 -0.88 -9.21
N SER A 72 -32.21 -1.60 -8.21
CA SER A 72 -33.01 -1.02 -7.13
C SER A 72 -32.18 -0.09 -6.24
N ALA A 73 -30.97 -0.51 -5.87
CA ALA A 73 -30.06 0.30 -5.06
C ALA A 73 -29.65 1.58 -5.79
N ALA A 74 -29.33 1.49 -7.09
CA ALA A 74 -28.98 2.63 -7.92
C ALA A 74 -30.15 3.64 -8.08
N GLN A 75 -31.40 3.16 -8.15
CA GLN A 75 -32.58 4.04 -8.17
C GLN A 75 -32.84 4.72 -6.82
N GLN A 76 -32.59 4.04 -5.70
CA GLN A 76 -32.67 4.64 -4.36
C GLN A 76 -31.55 5.67 -4.13
N ASP A 77 -30.32 5.38 -4.56
CA ASP A 77 -29.19 6.31 -4.48
C ASP A 77 -29.38 7.57 -5.33
N ALA A 78 -30.04 7.47 -6.49
CA ALA A 78 -30.36 8.61 -7.34
C ALA A 78 -31.42 9.56 -6.72
N LEU A 79 -32.25 9.05 -5.79
CA LEU A 79 -33.28 9.80 -5.08
C LEU A 79 -32.84 10.25 -3.68
N ASP A 80 -31.73 9.73 -3.16
CA ASP A 80 -31.21 10.08 -1.83
C ASP A 80 -30.56 11.49 -1.85
N PRO A 81 -31.11 12.49 -1.13
CA PRO A 81 -30.53 13.83 -1.06
C PRO A 81 -29.21 13.86 -0.28
N PHE A 82 -28.80 12.77 0.37
CA PHE A 82 -27.66 12.72 1.29
C PHE A 82 -26.36 13.25 0.67
N ARG A 83 -25.97 12.81 -0.53
CA ARG A 83 -24.73 13.28 -1.19
C ARG A 83 -24.75 14.79 -1.43
N ARG A 84 -25.88 15.33 -1.91
CA ARG A 84 -26.05 16.78 -2.14
C ARG A 84 -25.97 17.55 -0.83
N LEU A 85 -26.72 17.12 0.19
CA LEU A 85 -26.74 17.77 1.51
C LEU A 85 -25.40 17.63 2.23
N LEU A 86 -24.64 16.56 2.01
CA LEU A 86 -23.29 16.40 2.54
C LEU A 86 -22.33 17.45 1.99
N VAL A 87 -22.43 17.79 0.70
CA VAL A 87 -21.67 18.90 0.10
C VAL A 87 -22.06 20.23 0.73
N GLU A 88 -23.37 20.50 0.90
CA GLU A 88 -23.87 21.76 1.47
C GLU A 88 -23.58 21.91 2.99
N ALA A 89 -23.57 20.80 3.72
CA ALA A 89 -23.30 20.75 5.16
C ALA A 89 -21.82 20.94 5.51
N ARG A 90 -20.92 20.76 4.53
CA ARG A 90 -19.49 20.98 4.66
C ARG A 90 -19.18 22.48 4.60
N VAL A 91 -18.35 22.94 5.52
CA VAL A 91 -17.68 24.24 5.45
C VAL A 91 -16.22 23.93 5.15
N ASP A 92 -15.64 24.54 4.12
CA ASP A 92 -14.21 24.38 3.84
C ASP A 92 -13.43 25.00 4.98
N VAL A 93 -12.91 24.13 5.84
CA VAL A 93 -12.03 24.54 6.92
C VAL A 93 -10.63 24.22 6.48
N ARG A 94 -9.76 25.23 6.61
CA ARG A 94 -8.31 25.06 6.66
C ARG A 94 -7.97 23.83 7.51
N ILE A 95 -6.78 23.25 7.31
CA ILE A 95 -6.30 22.25 8.26
C ILE A 95 -6.12 22.96 9.62
N PRO A 96 -6.89 22.61 10.67
CA PRO A 96 -6.81 23.27 11.96
C PRO A 96 -5.47 22.95 12.64
N GLU A 97 -5.04 23.81 13.55
CA GLU A 97 -3.89 23.48 14.40
C GLU A 97 -4.25 22.35 15.37
N VAL A 98 -3.25 21.61 15.87
CA VAL A 98 -3.46 20.48 16.79
C VAL A 98 -4.28 20.89 18.02
N THR A 99 -4.07 22.11 18.53
CA THR A 99 -4.79 22.66 19.68
C THR A 99 -6.27 22.94 19.41
N GLU A 100 -6.66 23.12 18.14
CA GLU A 100 -8.02 23.41 17.70
C GLU A 100 -8.81 22.13 17.37
N LEU A 101 -8.12 21.00 17.17
CA LEU A 101 -8.71 19.74 16.72
C LEU A 101 -9.86 19.26 17.60
N LYS A 102 -9.72 19.33 18.92
CA LYS A 102 -10.78 18.89 19.84
C LYS A 102 -12.09 19.65 19.61
N GLY A 103 -12.02 20.97 19.47
CA GLY A 103 -13.21 21.78 19.16
C GLY A 103 -13.74 21.48 17.77
N TYR A 104 -12.85 21.39 16.79
CA TYR A 104 -13.20 21.08 15.40
C TYR A 104 -13.97 19.76 15.26
N LEU A 105 -13.54 18.69 15.94
CA LEU A 105 -14.18 17.38 15.87
C LEU A 105 -15.59 17.35 16.46
N LEU A 106 -15.94 18.33 17.30
CA LEU A 106 -17.26 18.49 17.91
C LEU A 106 -18.14 19.50 17.16
N HIS A 107 -17.66 20.12 16.08
CA HIS A 107 -18.45 21.10 15.34
C HIS A 107 -19.64 20.43 14.64
N PRO A 108 -20.88 20.90 14.88
CA PRO A 108 -22.05 20.37 14.20
C PRO A 108 -22.00 20.71 12.70
N PRO A 109 -22.69 19.93 11.85
CA PRO A 109 -22.83 20.27 10.44
C PRO A 109 -23.55 21.61 10.28
N ARG A 110 -23.26 22.34 9.20
CA ARG A 110 -23.89 23.64 8.92
C ARG A 110 -25.41 23.56 8.87
N MET A 111 -25.92 22.40 8.44
CA MET A 111 -27.32 22.05 8.45
C MET A 111 -27.46 20.60 8.91
N ALA A 112 -28.45 20.33 9.75
CA ALA A 112 -28.79 18.97 10.16
C ALA A 112 -29.18 18.12 8.95
N PHE A 113 -28.89 16.82 9.00
CA PHE A 113 -29.31 15.88 7.97
C PHE A 113 -30.75 15.39 8.23
N PRO A 114 -31.65 15.51 7.25
CA PRO A 114 -33.02 15.05 7.40
C PRO A 114 -33.08 13.52 7.38
N VAL A 115 -33.65 12.92 8.43
CA VAL A 115 -33.88 11.48 8.54
C VAL A 115 -35.38 11.19 8.63
N SER A 116 -35.77 9.92 8.50
CA SER A 116 -37.19 9.55 8.60
C SER A 116 -37.78 9.91 9.96
N HIS A 117 -39.10 10.09 10.02
CA HIS A 117 -39.82 10.33 11.27
C HIS A 117 -39.48 9.28 12.33
N ARG A 118 -39.51 8.00 11.94
CA ARG A 118 -39.15 6.90 12.84
C ARG A 118 -37.75 7.08 13.41
N ARG A 119 -36.77 7.37 12.55
CA ARG A 119 -35.38 7.51 12.93
C ARG A 119 -35.14 8.68 13.87
N TYR A 120 -35.69 9.85 13.55
CA TYR A 120 -35.54 11.03 14.38
C TYR A 120 -36.07 10.79 15.79
N PHE A 121 -37.25 10.18 15.93
CA PHE A 121 -37.84 9.91 17.25
C PHE A 121 -37.10 8.85 18.06
N GLN A 122 -36.35 7.95 17.43
CA GLN A 122 -35.45 7.03 18.14
C GLN A 122 -34.23 7.73 18.73
N TRP A 123 -33.79 8.83 18.11
CA TRP A 123 -32.57 9.55 18.48
C TRP A 123 -32.81 10.85 19.25
N LYS A 124 -34.02 11.42 19.21
CA LYS A 124 -34.32 12.76 19.76
C LYS A 124 -33.88 12.99 21.21
N SER A 125 -33.89 11.93 22.04
CA SER A 125 -33.49 11.99 23.44
C SER A 125 -31.97 11.91 23.66
N TYR A 126 -31.19 11.69 22.60
CA TYR A 126 -29.75 11.48 22.62
C TYR A 126 -29.00 12.53 21.77
N LEU A 127 -29.65 13.65 21.45
CA LEU A 127 -29.04 14.71 20.63
C LEU A 127 -28.17 15.69 21.42
N SER A 128 -28.14 15.62 22.77
CA SER A 128 -27.43 16.62 23.58
C SER A 128 -25.93 16.73 23.27
N LYS A 129 -25.24 15.63 22.98
CA LYS A 129 -23.83 15.63 22.57
C LYS A 129 -23.59 15.81 21.07
N ALA A 130 -24.61 15.67 20.23
CA ALA A 130 -24.53 15.80 18.77
C ALA A 130 -25.66 16.70 18.26
N ASP A 131 -25.76 17.88 18.88
CA ASP A 131 -26.85 18.81 18.58
C ASP A 131 -26.81 19.24 17.12
N ASN A 132 -27.98 19.45 16.53
CA ASN A 132 -28.14 19.82 15.13
C ASN A 132 -27.49 18.83 14.12
N PHE A 133 -27.19 17.59 14.52
CA PHE A 133 -26.63 16.59 13.60
C PHE A 133 -27.68 16.02 12.64
N ILE A 134 -28.86 15.70 13.18
CA ILE A 134 -30.00 15.18 12.41
C ILE A 134 -31.28 15.94 12.72
N CYS A 135 -32.22 15.95 11.79
CA CYS A 135 -33.55 16.52 11.99
C CYS A 135 -34.63 15.70 11.29
N HIS A 136 -35.89 16.01 11.60
CA HIS A 136 -37.03 15.55 10.81
C HIS A 136 -37.54 16.70 9.95
N ASP A 137 -37.27 16.62 8.66
CA ASP A 137 -37.70 17.64 7.69
C ASP A 137 -38.04 16.97 6.35
N PRO A 138 -39.31 16.55 6.16
CA PRO A 138 -39.76 15.88 4.95
C PRO A 138 -39.58 16.72 3.68
N ALA A 139 -39.53 18.06 3.79
CA ALA A 139 -39.43 18.95 2.63
C ALA A 139 -38.03 18.88 1.97
N ARG A 140 -36.98 18.55 2.73
CA ARG A 140 -35.62 18.37 2.20
C ARG A 140 -35.33 16.93 1.73
N GLY A 141 -36.32 16.03 1.82
CA GLY A 141 -36.17 14.60 1.54
C GLY A 141 -35.48 13.85 2.69
N VAL A 142 -35.52 12.52 2.66
CA VAL A 142 -34.90 11.68 3.71
C VAL A 142 -33.55 11.18 3.21
N CYS A 143 -32.49 11.40 4.00
CA CYS A 143 -31.17 10.82 3.78
C CYS A 143 -31.18 9.33 4.15
N TRP A 144 -31.61 8.47 3.24
CA TRP A 144 -31.80 7.03 3.51
C TRP A 144 -30.51 6.32 3.87
N ASN A 145 -29.40 6.63 3.20
CA ASN A 145 -28.09 6.06 3.54
C ASN A 145 -27.66 6.39 4.98
N LEU A 146 -27.92 7.63 5.43
CA LEU A 146 -27.67 8.02 6.82
C LEU A 146 -28.69 7.37 7.77
N ASP A 147 -29.96 7.31 7.41
CA ASP A 147 -31.02 6.70 8.22
C ASP A 147 -30.69 5.23 8.52
N ASP A 148 -30.33 4.46 7.50
CA ASP A 148 -29.96 3.04 7.63
C ASP A 148 -28.71 2.86 8.49
N HIS A 149 -27.67 3.66 8.25
CA HIS A 149 -26.46 3.63 9.08
C HIS A 149 -26.77 3.94 10.55
N LEU A 150 -27.61 4.95 10.83
CA LEU A 150 -28.07 5.25 12.19
C LEU A 150 -28.92 4.10 12.80
N GLY A 151 -29.44 3.18 11.97
CA GLY A 151 -29.98 1.86 12.34
C GLY A 151 -28.99 1.02 13.11
N ILE A 152 -27.85 0.86 12.47
CA ILE A 152 -26.72 0.07 12.95
C ILE A 152 -26.09 0.77 14.16
N VAL A 153 -25.87 2.08 14.10
CA VAL A 153 -25.30 2.85 15.23
C VAL A 153 -26.16 2.74 16.49
N LEU A 154 -27.49 2.74 16.35
CA LEU A 154 -28.39 2.60 17.50
C LEU A 154 -28.30 1.20 18.12
N ARG A 155 -28.14 0.17 17.28
CA ARG A 155 -28.11 -1.25 17.66
C ARG A 155 -26.95 -1.95 16.94
N PRO A 156 -25.71 -1.72 17.38
CA PRO A 156 -24.51 -2.27 16.74
C PRO A 156 -24.43 -3.79 16.96
N PRO A 157 -23.55 -4.49 16.21
CA PRO A 157 -23.30 -5.91 16.41
C PRO A 157 -22.92 -6.23 17.87
N ALA A 158 -23.35 -7.41 18.34
CA ALA A 158 -22.98 -7.89 19.66
C ALA A 158 -21.47 -8.17 19.74
N THR A 159 -20.88 -7.91 20.90
CA THR A 159 -19.47 -8.15 21.20
C THR A 159 -19.32 -9.34 22.15
N GLY A 160 -18.13 -9.94 22.19
CA GLY A 160 -17.76 -11.05 23.06
C GLY A 160 -16.63 -10.68 24.02
N SER A 161 -15.82 -11.66 24.43
CA SER A 161 -14.66 -11.46 25.31
C SER A 161 -13.33 -11.31 24.56
N THR A 162 -13.31 -11.51 23.24
CA THR A 162 -12.08 -11.45 22.44
C THR A 162 -11.98 -10.16 21.65
N GLU A 163 -10.76 -9.69 21.36
CA GLU A 163 -10.52 -8.54 20.47
C GLU A 163 -11.24 -8.70 19.12
N SER A 164 -11.14 -9.88 18.50
CA SER A 164 -11.78 -10.14 17.20
C SER A 164 -13.31 -10.03 17.23
N SER A 165 -13.93 -10.26 18.38
CA SER A 165 -15.39 -10.11 18.52
C SER A 165 -15.86 -8.65 18.49
N TYR A 166 -14.95 -7.69 18.68
CA TYR A 166 -15.24 -6.26 18.59
C TYR A 166 -14.98 -5.65 17.22
N HIS A 167 -14.38 -6.38 16.26
CA HIS A 167 -14.05 -5.82 14.94
C HIS A 167 -15.25 -5.15 14.27
N ALA A 168 -16.36 -5.89 14.08
CA ALA A 168 -17.57 -5.36 13.44
C ALA A 168 -18.20 -4.20 14.24
N TYR A 169 -18.05 -4.21 15.56
CA TYR A 169 -18.51 -3.15 16.44
C TYR A 169 -17.70 -1.85 16.23
N TRP A 170 -16.36 -1.93 16.14
CA TRP A 170 -15.52 -0.78 15.82
C TRP A 170 -15.67 -0.35 14.35
N ASP A 171 -15.82 -1.28 13.40
CA ASP A 171 -16.03 -0.95 11.99
C ASP A 171 -17.22 -0.01 11.85
N CYS A 172 -18.38 -0.41 12.38
CA CYS A 172 -19.64 0.32 12.21
C CYS A 172 -19.75 1.60 13.03
N LEU A 173 -19.08 1.71 14.18
CA LEU A 173 -19.18 2.88 15.05
C LEU A 173 -18.04 3.90 14.85
N VAL A 174 -16.89 3.49 14.32
CA VAL A 174 -15.71 4.36 14.17
C VAL A 174 -15.38 4.61 12.71
N THR A 175 -15.26 3.56 11.88
CA THR A 175 -14.76 3.74 10.51
C THR A 175 -15.83 3.93 9.45
N GLU A 176 -16.97 3.24 9.54
CA GLU A 176 -18.09 3.42 8.63
C GLU A 176 -18.64 4.84 8.62
N PRO A 177 -18.77 5.56 9.76
CA PRO A 177 -19.15 6.97 9.73
C PRO A 177 -18.18 7.82 8.89
N ILE A 178 -16.88 7.57 9.00
CA ILE A 178 -15.86 8.30 8.21
C ILE A 178 -16.05 8.03 6.71
N SER A 179 -16.26 6.76 6.32
CA SER A 179 -16.58 6.36 4.94
C SER A 179 -17.85 7.00 4.43
N LEU A 180 -18.94 6.93 5.20
CA LEU A 180 -20.26 7.44 4.85
C LEU A 180 -20.22 8.95 4.55
N PHE A 181 -19.52 9.72 5.38
CA PHE A 181 -19.41 11.17 5.24
C PHE A 181 -18.27 11.63 4.31
N SER A 182 -17.56 10.72 3.65
CA SER A 182 -16.47 11.08 2.73
C SER A 182 -17.00 11.36 1.33
N LEU A 183 -16.51 12.46 0.72
CA LEU A 183 -16.70 12.72 -0.71
C LEU A 183 -15.64 12.03 -1.58
N GLU A 184 -14.53 11.61 -0.97
CA GLU A 184 -13.45 10.88 -1.64
C GLU A 184 -13.56 9.38 -1.36
N THR A 185 -12.99 8.58 -2.26
CA THR A 185 -12.85 7.13 -2.03
C THR A 185 -11.85 6.88 -0.90
N LEU A 186 -12.36 6.39 0.23
CA LEU A 186 -11.56 5.92 1.36
C LEU A 186 -11.39 4.41 1.29
N VAL A 187 -10.15 3.94 1.39
CA VAL A 187 -9.86 2.51 1.49
C VAL A 187 -9.48 2.21 2.93
N PHE A 188 -10.31 1.43 3.62
CA PHE A 188 -9.99 0.90 4.93
C PHE A 188 -9.49 -0.53 4.81
N ASP A 189 -8.35 -0.81 5.41
CA ASP A 189 -7.80 -2.15 5.52
C ASP A 189 -7.64 -2.50 7.00
N ARG A 190 -7.80 -3.78 7.33
CA ARG A 190 -7.52 -4.31 8.67
C ARG A 190 -6.25 -5.14 8.59
N ASP A 191 -5.50 -5.23 9.69
CA ASP A 191 -4.41 -6.20 9.76
C ASP A 191 -4.99 -7.62 9.75
N THR A 192 -5.26 -8.13 8.54
CA THR A 192 -5.61 -9.54 8.36
C THR A 192 -4.30 -10.31 8.32
N SER A 193 -4.21 -11.34 9.16
CA SER A 193 -3.07 -12.26 9.25
C SER A 193 -2.68 -12.95 7.93
N ARG A 194 -3.40 -12.69 6.83
CA ARG A 194 -3.01 -13.06 5.46
C ARG A 194 -1.59 -12.63 5.06
N PHE A 195 -1.00 -11.63 5.75
CA PHE A 195 0.31 -11.10 5.37
C PHE A 195 1.29 -10.86 6.53
N SER A 196 1.12 -11.39 7.74
CA SER A 196 2.10 -11.14 8.84
C SER A 196 2.57 -12.42 9.52
N SER A 197 3.87 -12.72 9.37
CA SER A 197 4.59 -13.67 10.23
C SER A 197 4.99 -12.94 11.51
N SER A 198 4.09 -12.97 12.51
CA SER A 198 4.29 -12.84 13.96
C SER A 198 5.21 -11.76 14.57
N GLU A 199 5.86 -10.88 13.83
CA GLU A 199 6.74 -9.83 14.36
C GLU A 199 6.46 -8.49 13.65
N ASN A 200 5.58 -7.70 14.32
CA ASN A 200 5.28 -6.25 14.18
C ASN A 200 5.20 -5.58 12.79
N LYS A 201 4.09 -4.93 12.40
CA LYS A 201 2.62 -5.08 12.52
C LYS A 201 2.07 -3.85 11.77
N ARG A 202 1.08 -4.01 10.91
CA ARG A 202 0.28 -2.85 10.45
C ARG A 202 -0.52 -2.36 11.67
N PRO A 203 -0.99 -1.10 11.72
CA PRO A 203 -2.04 -0.77 12.68
C PRO A 203 -3.26 -1.66 12.44
N ASP A 204 -3.99 -2.00 13.49
CA ASP A 204 -5.13 -2.93 13.41
C ASP A 204 -6.18 -2.44 12.42
N LYS A 205 -6.32 -1.12 12.30
CA LYS A 205 -7.07 -0.44 11.25
C LYS A 205 -6.20 0.60 10.54
N LEU A 206 -6.23 0.59 9.21
CA LEU A 206 -5.61 1.59 8.35
C LEU A 206 -6.67 2.23 7.46
N GLY A 207 -6.65 3.55 7.29
CA GLY A 207 -7.49 4.26 6.33
C GLY A 207 -6.63 5.11 5.39
N MET A 208 -6.84 4.91 4.09
CA MET A 208 -6.07 5.55 3.02
C MET A 208 -6.94 6.48 2.18
N VAL A 209 -6.42 7.67 1.90
CA VAL A 209 -6.99 8.66 0.97
C VAL A 209 -5.94 8.96 -0.09
N SER A 210 -6.28 8.87 -1.37
CA SER A 210 -5.32 9.12 -2.47
C SER A 210 -3.99 8.36 -2.31
N ARG A 211 -4.05 7.11 -1.80
CA ARG A 211 -2.90 6.24 -1.45
C ARG A 211 -2.00 6.72 -0.29
N LEU A 212 -2.43 7.73 0.47
CA LEU A 212 -1.79 8.15 1.70
C LEU A 212 -2.53 7.55 2.90
N ALA A 213 -1.82 6.81 3.76
CA ALA A 213 -2.36 6.30 5.02
C ALA A 213 -2.51 7.42 6.06
N LEU A 214 -3.63 8.13 6.05
CA LEU A 214 -3.86 9.31 6.89
C LEU A 214 -4.72 9.02 8.13
N TRP A 215 -5.28 7.82 8.20
CA TRP A 215 -6.08 7.33 9.32
C TRP A 215 -5.52 6.01 9.84
N ARG A 216 -5.52 5.83 11.16
CA ARG A 216 -5.01 4.61 11.80
C ARG A 216 -5.65 4.33 13.16
N GLY A 217 -5.82 3.05 13.47
CA GLY A 217 -6.45 2.55 14.68
C GLY A 217 -5.67 1.42 15.31
N GLU A 218 -5.56 1.45 16.64
CA GLU A 218 -5.08 0.32 17.46
C GLU A 218 -6.22 -0.12 18.39
N GLU A 219 -6.54 -1.40 18.38
CA GLU A 219 -7.77 -1.94 18.95
C GLU A 219 -7.47 -3.11 19.87
N LYS A 220 -7.94 -3.05 21.12
CA LYS A 220 -7.71 -4.09 22.12
C LYS A 220 -9.03 -4.59 22.70
N GLY A 221 -9.06 -5.91 22.95
CA GLY A 221 -10.11 -6.55 23.72
C GLY A 221 -10.11 -6.12 25.20
N PRO A 222 -11.09 -6.59 25.98
CA PRO A 222 -11.20 -6.23 27.40
C PRO A 222 -10.07 -6.76 28.29
N ASP A 223 -9.43 -7.86 27.91
CA ASP A 223 -8.47 -8.60 28.75
C ASP A 223 -6.99 -8.44 28.28
N THR A 224 -6.69 -7.41 27.49
CA THR A 224 -5.34 -7.22 26.92
C THR A 224 -4.48 -6.29 27.79
N GLU A 225 -3.22 -6.67 28.06
CA GLU A 225 -2.26 -5.85 28.83
C GLU A 225 -1.49 -4.83 27.96
N ASP A 226 -1.53 -4.97 26.63
CA ASP A 226 -0.86 -4.05 25.71
C ASP A 226 -1.47 -2.64 25.77
N ASP A 227 -0.62 -1.61 25.70
CA ASP A 227 -1.06 -0.23 25.59
C ASP A 227 -1.26 0.18 24.11
N PRO A 228 -2.50 0.26 23.60
CA PRO A 228 -2.74 0.57 22.19
C PRO A 228 -2.28 1.98 21.81
N LYS A 229 -2.18 2.91 22.77
CA LYS A 229 -1.65 4.26 22.53
C LYS A 229 -0.16 4.22 22.22
N GLN A 230 0.61 3.40 22.94
CA GLN A 230 2.03 3.23 22.65
C GLN A 230 2.25 2.49 21.32
N GLU A 231 1.36 1.56 20.96
CA GLU A 231 1.45 0.85 19.68
C GLU A 231 1.31 1.77 18.47
N LEU A 232 0.45 2.79 18.54
CA LEU A 232 0.31 3.80 17.48
C LEU A 232 1.65 4.47 17.11
N VAL A 233 2.48 4.77 18.12
CA VAL A 233 3.79 5.38 17.91
C VAL A 233 4.81 4.33 17.48
N ARG A 234 4.83 3.17 18.16
CA ARG A 234 5.80 2.10 17.91
C ARG A 234 5.73 1.55 16.48
N LYS A 235 4.53 1.49 15.89
CA LYS A 235 4.31 0.97 14.52
C LYS A 235 4.39 2.06 13.43
N LEU A 236 4.53 3.33 13.78
CA LEU A 236 4.61 4.43 12.82
C LEU A 236 6.06 4.69 12.40
N ILE A 237 6.26 4.81 11.08
CA ILE A 237 7.46 5.43 10.52
C ILE A 237 7.01 6.75 9.90
N TRP A 238 7.49 7.88 10.43
CA TRP A 238 7.06 9.19 9.94
C TRP A 238 7.70 9.52 8.59
N THR A 239 6.96 9.28 7.50
CA THR A 239 7.35 9.64 6.12
C THR A 239 6.49 10.77 5.54
N TYR A 240 5.72 11.43 6.40
CA TYR A 240 4.69 12.40 6.05
C TYR A 240 5.20 13.85 5.95
N GLY A 241 6.52 14.03 5.90
CA GLY A 241 7.16 15.34 5.80
C GLY A 241 6.66 16.30 6.89
N ASN A 242 6.23 17.48 6.47
CA ASN A 242 5.74 18.56 7.34
C ASN A 242 4.21 18.59 7.47
N LEU A 243 3.50 17.48 7.23
CA LEU A 243 2.09 17.41 7.58
C LEU A 243 1.92 17.68 9.09
N PRO A 244 0.90 18.46 9.51
CA PRO A 244 0.80 18.90 10.90
C PRO A 244 0.49 17.75 11.86
N TYR A 245 -0.25 16.74 11.40
CA TYR A 245 -0.57 15.54 12.17
C TYR A 245 -1.13 14.43 11.26
N LEU A 246 -1.17 13.21 11.78
CA LEU A 246 -2.04 12.14 11.29
C LEU A 246 -3.19 11.93 12.26
N LEU A 247 -4.38 11.62 11.76
CA LEU A 247 -5.53 11.31 12.61
C LEU A 247 -5.51 9.84 13.01
N CYS A 248 -5.83 9.58 14.28
CA CYS A 248 -5.82 8.24 14.83
C CYS A 248 -6.96 8.01 15.82
N TYR A 249 -7.13 6.75 16.20
CA TYR A 249 -7.79 6.38 17.44
C TYR A 249 -7.06 5.21 18.09
N TYR A 250 -7.29 5.05 19.39
CA TYR A 250 -7.05 3.77 20.05
C TYR A 250 -8.30 3.34 20.81
N ALA A 251 -8.53 2.04 20.90
CA ALA A 251 -9.71 1.45 21.53
C ALA A 251 -9.33 0.38 22.54
N ASN A 252 -10.02 0.39 23.69
CA ASN A 252 -10.04 -0.68 24.68
C ASN A 252 -11.49 -1.11 24.87
N ALA A 253 -11.88 -2.23 24.26
CA ALA A 253 -13.26 -2.67 24.15
C ALA A 253 -14.18 -1.52 23.64
N ALA A 254 -15.17 -1.11 24.43
CA ALA A 254 -16.10 -0.04 24.04
C ALA A 254 -15.56 1.39 24.27
N ILE A 255 -14.42 1.56 24.94
CA ILE A 255 -13.83 2.89 25.17
C ILE A 255 -12.91 3.23 24.01
N VAL A 256 -13.25 4.30 23.29
CA VAL A 256 -12.49 4.77 22.12
C VAL A 256 -11.99 6.19 22.37
N THR A 257 -10.70 6.40 22.16
CA THR A 257 -10.08 7.74 22.20
C THR A 257 -9.60 8.12 20.82
N TYR A 258 -10.21 9.16 20.25
CA TYR A 258 -9.73 9.83 19.04
C TYR A 258 -8.52 10.70 19.37
N CYS A 259 -7.50 10.65 18.52
CA CYS A 259 -6.21 11.27 18.75
C CYS A 259 -5.58 11.84 17.48
N ALA A 260 -4.49 12.58 17.67
CA ALA A 260 -3.61 13.02 16.60
C ALA A 260 -2.16 12.58 16.89
N LEU A 261 -1.47 12.10 15.87
CA LEU A 261 -0.03 11.84 15.92
C LEU A 261 0.71 13.08 15.40
N VAL A 262 1.59 13.65 16.21
CA VAL A 262 2.36 14.86 15.91
C VAL A 262 3.84 14.53 15.92
N HIS A 263 4.59 15.04 14.94
CA HIS A 263 6.02 14.80 14.81
C HIS A 263 6.84 16.07 15.00
N ASP A 264 7.75 16.06 15.97
CA ASP A 264 8.80 17.05 16.12
C ASP A 264 10.03 16.60 15.32
N ALA A 265 10.22 17.20 14.14
CA ALA A 265 11.35 16.91 13.27
C ALA A 265 12.71 17.28 13.90
N LYS A 266 12.76 18.28 14.80
CA LYS A 266 14.02 18.70 15.47
C LYS A 266 14.44 17.68 16.52
N ARG A 267 13.48 17.09 17.23
CA ARG A 267 13.71 16.06 18.25
C ARG A 267 13.63 14.63 17.70
N CYS A 268 13.28 14.49 16.42
CA CYS A 268 12.95 13.22 15.77
C CYS A 268 11.99 12.36 16.60
N LYS A 269 10.97 13.01 17.20
CA LYS A 269 10.06 12.38 18.15
C LYS A 269 8.62 12.53 17.68
N THR A 270 7.88 11.43 17.71
CA THR A 270 6.43 11.42 17.49
C THR A 270 5.71 11.25 18.82
N GLU A 271 4.63 12.00 19.02
CA GLU A 271 3.78 11.93 20.20
C GLU A 271 2.30 11.78 19.83
N VAL A 272 1.51 11.20 20.74
CA VAL A 272 0.06 11.08 20.60
C VAL A 272 -0.61 12.16 21.44
N VAL A 273 -1.45 12.97 20.82
CA VAL A 273 -2.32 13.96 21.46
C VAL A 273 -3.73 13.42 21.53
N ASP A 274 -4.22 13.13 22.73
CA ASP A 274 -5.58 12.66 22.96
C ASP A 274 -6.57 13.83 22.80
N LEU A 275 -7.63 13.64 22.02
CA LEU A 275 -8.58 14.70 21.68
C LEU A 275 -9.92 14.49 22.39
N ILE A 276 -10.57 13.35 22.12
CA ILE A 276 -11.92 13.04 22.60
C ILE A 276 -11.99 11.55 22.92
N THR A 277 -12.49 11.21 24.11
CA THR A 277 -12.81 9.83 24.50
C THR A 277 -14.32 9.66 24.56
N VAL A 278 -14.81 8.58 23.98
CA VAL A 278 -16.22 8.18 23.97
C VAL A 278 -16.36 6.76 24.52
N ASN A 279 -17.48 6.50 25.18
CA ASN A 279 -17.87 5.14 25.57
C ASN A 279 -18.96 4.64 24.63
N LEU A 280 -18.58 3.81 23.66
CA LEU A 280 -19.50 3.27 22.66
C LEU A 280 -20.59 2.37 23.27
N SER A 281 -20.50 1.93 24.53
CA SER A 281 -21.64 1.28 25.19
C SER A 281 -22.81 2.25 25.45
N VAL A 282 -22.55 3.56 25.51
CA VAL A 282 -23.56 4.61 25.70
C VAL A 282 -24.13 5.05 24.36
N VAL A 283 -25.46 5.00 24.21
CA VAL A 283 -26.15 5.31 22.95
C VAL A 283 -25.82 6.72 22.43
N GLU A 284 -25.79 7.70 23.32
CA GLU A 284 -25.47 9.09 22.98
C GLU A 284 -24.05 9.25 22.41
N ASP A 285 -23.08 8.53 22.98
CA ASP A 285 -21.69 8.55 22.56
C ASP A 285 -21.47 7.89 21.19
N ARG A 286 -22.34 6.95 20.81
CA ARG A 286 -22.34 6.38 19.45
C ARG A 286 -22.74 7.43 18.40
N LEU A 287 -23.73 8.27 18.71
CA LEU A 287 -24.12 9.37 17.82
C LEU A 287 -23.02 10.43 17.75
N LEU A 288 -22.38 10.73 18.89
CA LEU A 288 -21.22 11.60 18.94
C LEU A 288 -20.06 11.05 18.08
N ALA A 289 -19.80 9.74 18.11
CA ALA A 289 -18.81 9.11 17.24
C ALA A 289 -19.13 9.31 15.75
N SER A 290 -20.41 9.26 15.35
CA SER A 290 -20.83 9.59 13.99
C SER A 290 -20.54 11.06 13.61
N LEU A 291 -20.78 12.01 14.52
CA LEU A 291 -20.43 13.41 14.32
C LEU A 291 -18.92 13.62 14.19
N ILE A 292 -18.13 12.95 15.02
CA ILE A 292 -16.66 12.96 14.94
C ILE A 292 -16.22 12.38 13.59
N GLY A 293 -16.83 11.28 13.14
CA GLY A 293 -16.58 10.69 11.82
C GLY A 293 -16.87 11.65 10.66
N PHE A 294 -17.96 12.41 10.73
CA PHE A 294 -18.27 13.49 9.77
C PHE A 294 -17.15 14.56 9.73
N ASN A 295 -16.60 14.93 10.88
CA ASN A 295 -15.54 15.93 10.95
C ASN A 295 -14.18 15.38 10.48
N ILE A 296 -13.86 14.13 10.81
CA ILE A 296 -12.65 13.43 10.35
C ILE A 296 -12.65 13.26 8.83
N SER A 297 -13.79 12.88 8.22
CA SER A 297 -13.87 12.69 6.76
C SER A 297 -13.50 13.95 5.98
N LYS A 298 -13.82 15.15 6.51
CA LYS A 298 -13.41 16.44 5.95
C LYS A 298 -11.90 16.64 6.06
N LEU A 299 -11.32 16.37 7.23
CA LEU A 299 -9.89 16.58 7.48
C LEU A 299 -9.01 15.64 6.68
N LEU A 300 -9.38 14.36 6.54
CA LEU A 300 -8.60 13.39 5.78
C LEU A 300 -8.42 13.82 4.31
N MET A 301 -9.45 14.41 3.71
CA MET A 301 -9.39 15.00 2.36
C MET A 301 -8.36 16.13 2.29
N ARG A 302 -8.43 17.10 3.22
CA ARG A 302 -7.52 18.26 3.24
C ARG A 302 -6.07 17.86 3.54
N LEU A 303 -5.87 16.91 4.46
CA LEU A 303 -4.55 16.34 4.74
C LEU A 303 -3.98 15.62 3.52
N SER A 304 -4.82 14.94 2.73
CA SER A 304 -4.40 14.29 1.49
C SER A 304 -3.92 15.30 0.45
N GLU A 305 -4.70 16.36 0.21
CA GLU A 305 -4.32 17.45 -0.69
C GLU A 305 -3.00 18.11 -0.27
N ALA A 306 -2.86 18.44 1.01
CA ALA A 306 -1.61 18.97 1.54
C ALA A 306 -0.44 18.00 1.39
N GLY A 307 -0.66 16.70 1.64
CA GLY A 307 0.33 15.65 1.48
C GLY A 307 0.81 15.52 0.03
N ILE A 308 -0.10 15.58 -0.94
CA ILE A 308 0.23 15.56 -2.37
C ILE A 308 1.10 16.75 -2.75
N VAL A 309 0.72 17.97 -2.31
CA VAL A 309 1.49 19.20 -2.58
C VAL A 309 2.88 19.13 -1.97
N LEU A 310 3.00 18.63 -0.74
CA LEU A 310 4.27 18.44 -0.04
C LEU A 310 5.09 17.26 -0.59
N GLY A 311 4.54 16.46 -1.49
CA GLY A 311 5.20 15.30 -2.06
C GLY A 311 5.46 14.19 -1.03
N VAL A 312 4.65 14.09 0.02
CA VAL A 312 4.85 13.11 1.10
C VAL A 312 4.70 11.68 0.60
N GLU A 313 5.26 10.75 1.34
CA GLU A 313 5.20 9.32 1.03
C GLU A 313 4.39 8.61 2.13
N SER A 314 3.46 7.75 1.72
CA SER A 314 2.70 6.95 2.66
C SER A 314 3.64 6.00 3.39
N ASP A 315 3.43 5.81 4.69
CA ASP A 315 4.21 4.83 5.42
C ASP A 315 3.73 3.37 5.16
N PHE A 316 2.62 3.20 4.44
CA PHE A 316 2.13 1.92 3.93
C PHE A 316 1.70 2.03 2.48
N TYR A 317 2.21 1.14 1.64
CA TYR A 317 1.77 0.95 0.25
C TYR A 317 2.30 -0.38 -0.28
N ASP A 318 1.66 -0.89 -1.33
CA ASP A 318 2.14 -2.03 -2.10
C ASP A 318 2.20 -1.71 -3.58
N TYR A 319 3.04 -2.45 -4.30
CA TYR A 319 3.08 -2.41 -5.75
C TYR A 319 3.50 -3.77 -6.31
N ARG A 320 3.06 -4.04 -7.54
CA ARG A 320 3.38 -5.26 -8.27
C ARG A 320 4.33 -4.93 -9.41
N THR A 321 5.38 -5.71 -9.55
CA THR A 321 6.24 -5.72 -10.74
C THR A 321 6.05 -7.05 -11.48
N ASP A 322 6.79 -7.25 -12.57
CA ASP A 322 6.84 -8.57 -13.19
C ASP A 322 7.48 -9.56 -12.20
N GLY A 323 6.84 -10.72 -12.01
CA GLY A 323 7.33 -11.78 -11.11
C GLY A 323 7.25 -11.57 -9.58
N LYS A 324 7.08 -10.36 -9.04
CA LYS A 324 7.02 -10.12 -7.58
C LYS A 324 6.01 -9.05 -7.14
N THR A 325 5.62 -9.11 -5.87
CA THR A 325 4.83 -8.08 -5.16
C THR A 325 5.66 -7.53 -4.02
N VAL A 326 5.72 -6.22 -3.89
CA VAL A 326 6.45 -5.52 -2.82
C VAL A 326 5.45 -4.83 -1.91
N PHE A 327 5.52 -5.13 -0.62
CA PHE A 327 4.73 -4.49 0.43
C PHE A 327 5.66 -3.65 1.29
N VAL A 328 5.36 -2.36 1.41
CA VAL A 328 6.09 -1.42 2.25
C VAL A 328 5.24 -1.07 3.47
N GLY A 329 5.83 -1.20 4.64
CA GLY A 329 5.23 -0.92 5.95
C GLY A 329 6.34 -0.69 6.98
N THR A 330 6.24 -1.25 8.19
CA THR A 330 7.34 -1.21 9.18
C THR A 330 8.65 -1.79 8.64
N GLY A 331 8.57 -2.73 7.69
CA GLY A 331 9.68 -3.19 6.85
C GLY A 331 9.27 -3.25 5.38
N VAL A 332 10.09 -3.91 4.55
CA VAL A 332 9.77 -4.14 3.14
C VAL A 332 9.68 -5.64 2.90
N ASP A 333 8.54 -6.12 2.44
CA ASP A 333 8.33 -7.54 2.15
C ASP A 333 8.25 -7.75 0.63
N LYS A 334 9.13 -8.59 0.09
CA LYS A 334 9.14 -8.98 -1.33
C LYS A 334 8.64 -10.41 -1.47
N ILE A 335 7.54 -10.59 -2.18
CA ILE A 335 6.88 -11.89 -2.40
C ILE A 335 7.02 -12.29 -3.86
N TYR A 336 7.66 -13.42 -4.13
CA TYR A 336 7.92 -13.91 -5.48
C TYR A 336 6.86 -14.91 -5.93
N ARG A 337 6.36 -14.75 -7.15
CA ARG A 337 5.33 -15.64 -7.71
C ARG A 337 5.89 -17.01 -8.01
N ASP A 338 7.06 -17.05 -8.65
CA ASP A 338 7.70 -18.27 -9.12
C ASP A 338 8.76 -18.82 -8.16
N LYS A 339 8.78 -20.14 -7.99
CA LYS A 339 9.72 -20.83 -7.09
C LYS A 339 11.16 -20.76 -7.59
N ARG A 340 11.39 -20.85 -8.91
CA ARG A 340 12.74 -20.82 -9.49
C ARG A 340 13.35 -19.42 -9.33
N THR A 341 12.57 -18.37 -9.54
CA THR A 341 12.99 -16.99 -9.26
C THR A 341 13.29 -16.78 -7.78
N PHE A 342 12.41 -17.25 -6.88
CA PHE A 342 12.65 -17.18 -5.44
C PHE A 342 13.98 -17.84 -5.05
N GLU A 343 14.27 -19.04 -5.55
CA GLU A 343 15.51 -19.76 -5.24
C GLU A 343 16.74 -19.05 -5.82
N LYS A 344 16.67 -18.53 -7.06
CA LYS A 344 17.73 -17.69 -7.65
C LYS A 344 18.05 -16.50 -6.74
N VAL A 345 17.01 -15.77 -6.35
CA VAL A 345 17.12 -14.57 -5.50
C VAL A 345 17.64 -14.92 -4.11
N TYR A 346 17.22 -16.05 -3.54
CA TYR A 346 17.74 -16.55 -2.27
C TYR A 346 19.26 -16.73 -2.30
N GLN A 347 19.79 -17.37 -3.35
CA GLN A 347 21.24 -17.56 -3.49
C GLN A 347 21.99 -16.24 -3.68
N ILE A 348 21.39 -15.27 -4.38
CA ILE A 348 21.94 -13.92 -4.53
C ILE A 348 22.01 -13.22 -3.16
N TYR A 349 20.92 -13.14 -2.41
CA TYR A 349 20.95 -12.45 -1.11
C TYR A 349 21.87 -13.13 -0.10
N LYS A 350 22.04 -14.45 -0.19
CA LYS A 350 23.03 -15.17 0.59
C LYS A 350 24.46 -14.76 0.23
N SER A 351 24.76 -14.47 -1.04
CA SER A 351 26.11 -14.07 -1.47
C SER A 351 26.44 -12.61 -1.18
N ILE A 352 25.46 -11.76 -0.87
CA ILE A 352 25.64 -10.31 -0.62
C ILE A 352 25.35 -9.86 0.82
N LYS A 353 25.25 -10.79 1.78
CA LYS A 353 24.85 -10.56 3.18
C LYS A 353 25.61 -9.43 3.91
N ASP A 354 26.84 -9.14 3.47
CA ASP A 354 27.73 -8.15 4.08
C ASP A 354 28.05 -6.97 3.13
N CYS A 355 27.29 -6.83 2.04
CA CYS A 355 27.46 -5.72 1.10
C CYS A 355 27.07 -4.39 1.78
N PRO A 356 27.98 -3.39 1.82
CA PRO A 356 27.69 -2.10 2.44
C PRO A 356 26.69 -1.32 1.58
N ASN A 357 25.88 -0.47 2.23
CA ASN A 357 24.88 0.37 1.55
C ASN A 357 23.96 -0.40 0.60
N ALA A 358 23.70 -1.67 0.88
CA ALA A 358 22.78 -2.52 0.16
C ALA A 358 21.60 -2.90 1.06
N GLU A 359 20.44 -3.18 0.46
CA GLU A 359 19.38 -3.86 1.21
C GLU A 359 19.82 -5.26 1.62
N GLN A 360 19.32 -5.72 2.75
CA GLN A 360 19.65 -6.98 3.39
C GLN A 360 18.39 -7.74 3.77
N VAL A 361 18.50 -9.06 3.78
CA VAL A 361 17.41 -9.93 4.22
C VAL A 361 17.44 -10.06 5.73
N LEU A 362 16.36 -9.62 6.38
CA LEU A 362 16.13 -9.81 7.81
C LEU A 362 15.54 -11.20 8.11
N LYS A 363 14.54 -11.62 7.34
CA LYS A 363 13.81 -12.88 7.56
C LYS A 363 13.32 -13.46 6.24
N ILE A 364 13.19 -14.79 6.20
CA ILE A 364 12.73 -15.52 5.02
C ILE A 364 11.57 -16.42 5.43
N ASN A 365 10.49 -16.40 4.65
CA ASN A 365 9.42 -17.37 4.72
C ASN A 365 9.33 -18.08 3.37
N ALA A 366 9.86 -19.31 3.33
CA ALA A 366 9.93 -20.10 2.10
C ALA A 366 8.55 -20.61 1.63
N ALA A 367 7.60 -20.84 2.54
CA ALA A 367 6.26 -21.29 2.19
C ALA A 367 5.54 -20.22 1.34
N ASP A 368 5.69 -18.96 1.74
CA ASP A 368 5.10 -17.82 1.04
C ASP A 368 6.03 -17.24 -0.04
N ARG A 369 7.22 -17.80 -0.25
CA ARG A 369 8.28 -17.25 -1.14
C ARG A 369 8.56 -15.77 -0.86
N ARG A 370 8.68 -15.43 0.42
CA ARG A 370 8.76 -14.07 0.94
C ARG A 370 10.11 -13.78 1.58
N PHE A 371 10.66 -12.63 1.25
CA PHE A 371 11.79 -12.01 1.95
C PHE A 371 11.31 -10.77 2.68
N ARG A 372 11.70 -10.64 3.94
CA ARG A 372 11.63 -9.40 4.69
C ARG A 372 12.96 -8.69 4.58
N MET A 373 12.95 -7.51 3.99
CA MET A 373 14.10 -6.69 3.65
C MET A 373 14.24 -5.52 4.63
N ILE A 374 15.49 -5.12 4.85
CA ILE A 374 15.90 -3.92 5.59
C ILE A 374 17.06 -3.22 4.86
N PRO A 375 17.29 -1.92 5.07
CA PRO A 375 16.42 -0.99 5.78
C PRO A 375 15.20 -0.60 4.92
N ARG A 376 14.19 -0.03 5.57
CA ARG A 376 13.14 0.68 4.86
C ARG A 376 13.72 1.96 4.24
N CYS A 377 13.32 2.25 3.00
CA CYS A 377 13.78 3.42 2.28
C CYS A 377 12.62 4.32 1.82
N LEU A 378 12.94 5.58 1.51
CA LEU A 378 12.06 6.58 0.93
C LEU A 378 12.19 6.55 -0.61
N VAL A 379 11.10 6.28 -1.32
CA VAL A 379 11.07 6.20 -2.78
C VAL A 379 11.06 7.58 -3.44
N LYS A 380 10.49 8.60 -2.79
CA LYS A 380 10.40 9.96 -3.38
C LYS A 380 11.62 10.85 -3.14
N SER A 381 12.58 10.38 -2.34
CA SER A 381 13.81 11.14 -2.05
C SER A 381 14.63 11.36 -3.32
N ARG A 382 15.06 12.60 -3.55
CA ARG A 382 15.95 12.96 -4.67
C ARG A 382 17.31 13.34 -4.14
N ALA A 383 18.37 12.80 -4.74
CA ALA A 383 19.74 13.09 -4.38
C ALA A 383 20.17 14.46 -4.93
N ARG A 384 19.64 15.53 -4.33
CA ARG A 384 19.92 16.92 -4.69
C ARG A 384 19.93 17.78 -3.41
N PRO A 385 20.79 18.81 -3.31
CA PRO A 385 21.71 19.36 -4.33
C PRO A 385 22.95 18.45 -4.59
N GLU A 386 23.95 18.94 -5.34
CA GLU A 386 25.11 18.14 -5.79
C GLU A 386 25.84 17.38 -4.66
N ASP A 387 25.93 17.94 -3.43
CA ASP A 387 26.51 17.18 -2.30
C ASP A 387 25.72 15.91 -1.97
N GLU A 388 24.38 15.96 -1.97
CA GLU A 388 23.55 14.77 -1.75
C GLU A 388 23.63 13.80 -2.94
N LEU A 389 23.79 14.30 -4.18
CA LEU A 389 24.11 13.45 -5.33
C LEU A 389 25.43 12.70 -5.10
N LEU A 390 26.50 13.41 -4.74
CA LEU A 390 27.81 12.82 -4.49
C LEU A 390 27.75 11.81 -3.34
N LYS A 391 27.00 12.09 -2.28
CA LYS A 391 26.77 11.15 -1.19
C LYS A 391 26.08 9.87 -1.65
N ALA A 392 25.02 9.98 -2.45
CA ALA A 392 24.32 8.82 -3.00
C ALA A 392 25.26 7.97 -3.87
N LEU A 393 26.02 8.62 -4.76
CA LEU A 393 26.97 7.96 -5.65
C LEU A 393 28.11 7.29 -4.88
N ILE A 394 28.62 7.90 -3.81
CA ILE A 394 29.61 7.28 -2.92
C ILE A 394 29.06 6.00 -2.31
N ASN A 395 27.84 6.03 -1.77
CA ASN A 395 27.25 4.84 -1.16
C ASN A 395 27.03 3.71 -2.18
N VAL A 396 26.59 4.04 -3.40
CA VAL A 396 26.49 3.08 -4.51
C VAL A 396 27.87 2.53 -4.89
N ALA A 397 28.87 3.39 -5.05
CA ALA A 397 30.22 2.96 -5.41
C ALA A 397 30.87 2.08 -4.33
N GLU A 398 30.62 2.32 -3.04
CA GLU A 398 31.03 1.44 -1.93
C GLU A 398 30.41 0.04 -2.06
N ALA A 399 29.11 -0.05 -2.38
CA ALA A 399 28.45 -1.34 -2.65
C ALA A 399 29.07 -2.04 -3.87
N LEU A 400 29.35 -1.30 -4.95
CA LEU A 400 29.93 -1.84 -6.16
C LEU A 400 31.36 -2.34 -5.97
N VAL A 401 32.21 -1.62 -5.24
CA VAL A 401 33.57 -2.09 -4.88
C VAL A 401 33.49 -3.46 -4.19
N TRP A 402 32.55 -3.59 -3.25
CA TRP A 402 32.34 -4.85 -2.54
C TRP A 402 31.86 -5.98 -3.48
N LEU A 403 30.84 -5.72 -4.31
CA LEU A 403 30.31 -6.70 -5.26
C LEU A 403 31.37 -7.15 -6.27
N HIS A 404 32.09 -6.20 -6.86
CA HIS A 404 33.08 -6.46 -7.90
C HIS A 404 34.25 -7.26 -7.33
N GLY A 405 34.65 -6.99 -6.07
CA GLY A 405 35.62 -7.81 -5.33
C GLY A 405 35.17 -9.26 -5.08
N LYS A 406 33.87 -9.56 -5.19
CA LYS A 406 33.29 -10.92 -5.15
C LYS A 406 33.04 -11.50 -6.55
N ASN A 407 33.50 -10.85 -7.62
CA ASN A 407 33.18 -11.18 -9.00
C ASN A 407 31.68 -11.20 -9.28
N LEU A 408 30.93 -10.30 -8.64
CA LEU A 408 29.51 -10.07 -8.88
C LEU A 408 29.30 -8.69 -9.50
N MET A 409 28.22 -8.53 -10.25
CA MET A 409 27.73 -7.25 -10.77
C MET A 409 26.23 -7.14 -10.58
N HIS A 410 25.73 -5.92 -10.34
CA HIS A 410 24.32 -5.68 -10.06
C HIS A 410 23.46 -5.69 -11.33
N ARG A 411 23.96 -5.09 -12.41
CA ARG A 411 23.33 -4.98 -13.75
C ARG A 411 22.07 -4.11 -13.87
N ASP A 412 21.62 -3.43 -12.82
CA ASP A 412 20.41 -2.56 -12.88
C ASP A 412 20.59 -1.31 -12.00
N ILE A 413 21.71 -0.61 -12.18
CA ILE A 413 22.04 0.60 -11.43
C ILE A 413 21.25 1.78 -12.02
N THR A 414 20.12 2.12 -11.39
CA THR A 414 19.23 3.23 -11.79
C THR A 414 18.64 3.93 -10.57
N TRP A 415 18.06 5.13 -10.76
CA TRP A 415 17.42 5.88 -9.66
C TRP A 415 16.21 5.15 -9.05
N ARG A 416 15.67 4.12 -9.70
CA ARG A 416 14.62 3.27 -9.12
C ARG A 416 15.17 2.36 -8.01
N ASN A 417 16.47 2.07 -8.08
CA ASN A 417 17.17 1.12 -7.22
C ASN A 417 18.13 1.79 -6.23
N VAL A 418 18.18 3.13 -6.19
CA VAL A 418 19.01 3.89 -5.25
C VAL A 418 18.10 4.75 -4.39
N LEU A 419 17.81 4.29 -3.17
CA LEU A 419 16.81 4.91 -2.29
C LEU A 419 17.44 5.41 -0.99
N ARG A 420 16.83 6.43 -0.37
CA ARG A 420 17.34 6.99 0.89
C ARG A 420 16.80 6.20 2.07
N ASN A 421 17.65 5.78 3.01
CA ASN A 421 17.22 5.10 4.23
C ASN A 421 16.33 6.01 5.09
N THR A 422 15.21 5.50 5.61
CA THR A 422 14.31 6.28 6.51
C THR A 422 14.94 6.58 7.87
N SER A 423 15.86 5.73 8.34
CA SER A 423 16.47 5.82 9.68
C SER A 423 17.78 6.61 9.70
N GLY A 424 18.20 7.18 8.58
CA GLY A 424 19.49 7.83 8.48
C GLY A 424 19.62 8.73 7.26
N THR A 425 20.87 9.04 6.91
CA THR A 425 21.18 9.93 5.78
C THR A 425 21.88 9.22 4.63
N ASN A 426 22.07 7.91 4.74
CA ASN A 426 22.72 7.09 3.73
C ASN A 426 21.73 6.69 2.63
N TRP A 427 22.28 6.48 1.45
CA TRP A 427 21.58 5.91 0.31
C TRP A 427 21.87 4.41 0.23
N VAL A 428 20.88 3.66 -0.22
CA VAL A 428 20.86 2.20 -0.22
C VAL A 428 20.58 1.74 -1.64
N LEU A 429 21.45 0.89 -2.15
CA LEU A 429 21.25 0.14 -3.38
C LEU A 429 20.30 -1.02 -3.09
N ILE A 430 19.24 -1.14 -3.89
CA ILE A 430 18.21 -2.17 -3.78
C ILE A 430 18.03 -2.89 -5.11
N ASP A 431 17.24 -3.95 -5.07
CA ASP A 431 16.81 -4.78 -6.18
C ASP A 431 17.94 -5.57 -6.86
N PHE A 432 18.60 -6.40 -6.06
CA PHE A 432 19.66 -7.30 -6.50
C PHE A 432 19.17 -8.50 -7.33
N ASP A 433 17.90 -8.59 -7.71
CA ASP A 433 17.29 -9.75 -8.38
C ASP A 433 17.99 -10.11 -9.70
N GLU A 434 18.62 -9.11 -10.32
CA GLU A 434 19.41 -9.22 -11.53
C GLU A 434 20.91 -9.34 -11.31
N THR A 435 21.38 -9.57 -10.09
CA THR A 435 22.81 -9.81 -9.84
C THR A 435 23.30 -11.05 -10.58
N ALA A 436 24.50 -10.97 -11.17
CA ALA A 436 25.14 -12.08 -11.86
C ALA A 436 26.65 -12.11 -11.60
N ALA A 437 27.27 -13.26 -11.84
CA ALA A 437 28.72 -13.37 -11.86
C ALA A 437 29.30 -12.60 -13.06
N THR A 438 30.46 -11.98 -12.88
CA THR A 438 31.24 -11.35 -13.94
C THR A 438 32.44 -12.22 -14.32
N PRO A 439 32.72 -12.44 -15.64
CA PRO A 439 31.94 -11.99 -16.79
C PRO A 439 30.67 -12.83 -17.01
N CYS A 440 29.65 -12.25 -17.66
CA CYS A 440 28.41 -12.92 -18.06
C CYS A 440 28.31 -13.00 -19.58
N GLY A 441 27.73 -14.09 -20.10
CA GLY A 441 27.48 -14.31 -21.52
C GLY A 441 26.00 -14.15 -21.94
N HIS A 442 25.09 -13.93 -20.99
CA HIS A 442 23.65 -13.86 -21.26
C HIS A 442 23.20 -12.42 -21.43
N ALA A 443 22.40 -12.15 -22.47
CA ALA A 443 21.84 -10.81 -22.66
C ALA A 443 20.91 -10.45 -21.50
N HIS A 444 20.90 -9.18 -21.15
CA HIS A 444 19.98 -8.65 -20.18
C HIS A 444 18.84 -7.93 -20.89
N GLY A 445 17.60 -8.38 -20.69
CA GLY A 445 16.42 -7.74 -21.26
C GLY A 445 16.05 -6.48 -20.47
N LEU A 446 16.68 -5.33 -20.75
CA LEU A 446 16.36 -4.04 -20.11
C LEU A 446 16.39 -2.87 -21.09
N CYS A 447 15.88 -1.72 -20.63
CA CYS A 447 15.77 -0.46 -21.36
C CYS A 447 17.13 0.01 -21.90
N VAL A 448 17.26 0.09 -23.22
CA VAL A 448 18.49 0.45 -23.96
C VAL A 448 19.05 1.82 -23.56
N GLU A 449 18.20 2.74 -23.09
CA GLU A 449 18.60 4.12 -22.76
C GLU A 449 19.27 4.25 -21.37
N ALA A 450 18.98 3.31 -20.47
CA ALA A 450 19.44 3.32 -19.08
C ALA A 450 20.66 2.42 -18.83
N HIS A 451 20.92 1.47 -19.72
CA HIS A 451 21.91 0.41 -19.52
C HIS A 451 23.10 0.53 -20.46
N ALA A 452 24.19 -0.15 -20.10
CA ALA A 452 25.37 -0.20 -20.93
C ALA A 452 25.09 -0.92 -22.26
N PRO A 453 25.60 -0.42 -23.40
CA PRO A 453 25.23 -0.93 -24.72
C PRO A 453 25.58 -2.41 -24.92
N GLU A 454 26.66 -2.90 -24.31
CA GLU A 454 27.11 -4.29 -24.39
C GLU A 454 26.18 -5.29 -23.70
N MET A 455 25.32 -4.87 -22.76
CA MET A 455 24.40 -5.77 -22.06
C MET A 455 23.38 -6.44 -23.01
N SER A 456 23.06 -5.76 -24.11
CA SER A 456 22.20 -6.28 -25.19
C SER A 456 22.87 -7.38 -26.03
N ARG A 457 24.21 -7.42 -26.05
CA ARG A 457 25.00 -8.37 -26.85
C ARG A 457 25.31 -9.66 -26.11
N GLY A 458 24.94 -9.75 -24.84
CA GLY A 458 25.15 -10.91 -23.98
C GLY A 458 26.48 -10.93 -23.26
N ARG A 459 27.60 -10.67 -23.94
CA ARG A 459 28.92 -10.70 -23.30
C ARG A 459 29.25 -9.37 -22.62
N HIS A 460 29.33 -9.35 -21.29
CA HIS A 460 29.61 -8.15 -20.49
C HIS A 460 30.19 -8.51 -19.11
N ASP A 461 30.75 -7.51 -18.43
CA ASP A 461 31.40 -7.64 -17.11
C ASP A 461 30.94 -6.53 -16.15
N SER A 462 31.61 -6.39 -15.01
CA SER A 462 31.29 -5.41 -13.98
C SER A 462 31.35 -3.94 -14.42
N SER A 463 31.94 -3.63 -15.58
CA SER A 463 31.97 -2.27 -16.14
C SER A 463 30.56 -1.74 -16.49
N VAL A 464 29.55 -2.62 -16.59
CA VAL A 464 28.16 -2.21 -16.81
C VAL A 464 27.59 -1.44 -15.62
N ASP A 465 28.01 -1.75 -14.40
CA ASP A 465 27.58 -1.03 -13.20
C ASP A 465 28.18 0.39 -13.16
N ILE A 466 29.39 0.57 -13.71
CA ILE A 466 30.06 1.87 -13.83
C ILE A 466 29.35 2.77 -14.82
N TRP A 467 28.85 2.21 -15.93
CA TRP A 467 27.95 2.95 -16.83
C TRP A 467 26.72 3.43 -16.06
N GLY A 468 26.17 2.59 -15.19
CA GLY A 468 25.08 2.93 -14.28
C GLY A 468 25.35 4.18 -13.43
N ILE A 469 26.54 4.29 -12.82
CA ILE A 469 26.95 5.52 -12.11
C ILE A 469 26.90 6.76 -13.04
N GLY A 470 27.45 6.64 -14.24
CA GLY A 470 27.39 7.71 -15.24
C GLY A 470 25.96 8.08 -15.62
N HIS A 471 25.08 7.08 -15.73
CA HIS A 471 23.67 7.28 -16.00
C HIS A 471 22.95 7.99 -14.84
N LEU A 472 23.25 7.64 -13.59
CA LEU A 472 22.71 8.33 -12.39
C LEU A 472 23.08 9.81 -12.39
N ILE A 473 24.34 10.16 -12.69
CA ILE A 473 24.78 11.56 -12.80
C ILE A 473 24.01 12.28 -13.91
N ARG A 474 23.98 11.69 -15.11
CA ARG A 474 23.30 12.25 -16.30
C ARG A 474 21.81 12.51 -16.06
N SER A 475 21.15 11.63 -15.31
CA SER A 475 19.71 11.68 -15.04
C SER A 475 19.34 12.32 -13.69
N SER A 476 20.31 12.91 -12.98
CA SER A 476 20.10 13.52 -11.65
C SER A 476 19.12 14.71 -11.64
N GLY A 477 18.93 15.37 -12.79
CA GLY A 477 18.08 16.56 -12.91
C GLY A 477 18.66 17.80 -12.22
N ILE A 478 19.96 17.80 -11.90
CA ILE A 478 20.67 18.96 -11.33
C ILE A 478 21.23 19.81 -12.47
N ASN A 479 20.77 21.06 -12.54
CA ASN A 479 21.36 22.06 -13.43
C ASN A 479 22.66 22.59 -12.81
N GLY A 480 23.71 22.74 -13.62
CA GLY A 480 24.94 23.39 -13.15
C GLY A 480 25.93 22.49 -12.40
N LEU A 481 25.92 21.17 -12.62
CA LEU A 481 26.91 20.25 -12.02
C LEU A 481 28.37 20.72 -12.17
N SER A 482 29.21 20.52 -11.15
CA SER A 482 30.63 20.88 -11.22
C SER A 482 31.34 20.20 -12.40
N ALA A 483 32.40 20.85 -12.90
CA ALA A 483 33.18 20.33 -14.04
C ALA A 483 33.73 18.92 -13.76
N GLY A 484 34.20 18.65 -12.55
CA GLY A 484 34.71 17.34 -12.16
C GLY A 484 33.63 16.25 -12.14
N VAL A 485 32.40 16.56 -11.74
CA VAL A 485 31.27 15.61 -11.81
C VAL A 485 30.89 15.33 -13.26
N ARG A 486 30.87 16.34 -14.14
CA ARG A 486 30.61 16.16 -15.58
C ARG A 486 31.70 15.34 -16.27
N GLU A 487 32.95 15.53 -15.87
CA GLU A 487 34.06 14.73 -16.36
C GLU A 487 33.89 13.25 -15.96
N LEU A 488 33.63 12.98 -14.68
CA LEU A 488 33.38 11.62 -14.19
C LEU A 488 32.20 10.97 -14.94
N GLN A 489 31.11 11.71 -15.16
CA GLN A 489 29.98 11.24 -15.96
C GLN A 489 30.40 10.78 -17.36
N ARG A 490 31.20 11.58 -18.07
CA ARG A 490 31.69 11.27 -19.42
C ARG A 490 32.57 10.03 -19.43
N ASP A 491 33.40 9.86 -18.41
CA ASP A 491 34.32 8.71 -18.31
C ASP A 491 33.56 7.41 -17.97
N CYS A 492 32.54 7.49 -17.11
CA CYS A 492 31.66 6.36 -16.81
C CYS A 492 30.81 5.94 -18.02
N LEU A 493 30.42 6.88 -18.89
CA LEU A 493 29.58 6.63 -20.07
C LEU A 493 30.38 6.34 -21.35
N GLN A 494 31.64 5.91 -21.25
CA GLN A 494 32.41 5.49 -22.42
C GLN A 494 31.78 4.25 -23.09
N THR A 495 31.57 4.31 -24.41
CA THR A 495 31.04 3.18 -25.19
C THR A 495 31.96 1.97 -25.15
N ASP A 496 33.27 2.20 -25.14
CA ASP A 496 34.28 1.18 -24.92
C ASP A 496 34.38 0.90 -23.41
N ALA A 497 33.88 -0.26 -22.98
CA ALA A 497 33.85 -0.71 -21.59
C ALA A 497 35.22 -0.66 -20.91
N SER A 498 36.30 -0.95 -21.66
CA SER A 498 37.68 -0.97 -21.13
C SER A 498 38.22 0.42 -20.75
N ARG A 499 37.58 1.50 -21.25
CA ARG A 499 37.96 2.88 -20.95
C ARG A 499 37.24 3.45 -19.73
N ARG A 500 36.24 2.75 -19.19
CA ARG A 500 35.54 3.17 -17.98
C ARG A 500 36.46 2.97 -16.77
N PRO A 501 36.41 3.83 -15.74
CA PRO A 501 37.11 3.56 -14.49
C PRO A 501 36.54 2.30 -13.82
N ASN A 502 37.33 1.60 -13.00
CA ASN A 502 36.79 0.56 -12.12
C ASN A 502 36.07 1.19 -10.90
N ALA A 503 35.37 0.37 -10.11
CA ALA A 503 34.58 0.86 -8.97
C ALA A 503 35.44 1.57 -7.92
N GLU A 504 36.66 1.09 -7.63
CA GLU A 504 37.57 1.71 -6.67
C GLU A 504 38.03 3.10 -7.13
N THR A 505 38.43 3.22 -8.39
CA THR A 505 38.83 4.50 -9.00
C THR A 505 37.65 5.48 -9.01
N CYS A 506 36.44 4.99 -9.31
CA CYS A 506 35.23 5.78 -9.28
C CYS A 506 34.92 6.30 -7.87
N LEU A 507 34.99 5.43 -6.86
CA LEU A 507 34.77 5.78 -5.45
C LEU A 507 35.75 6.86 -4.97
N GLU A 508 37.04 6.72 -5.27
CA GLU A 508 38.05 7.69 -4.87
C GLU A 508 37.84 9.06 -5.53
N ARG A 509 37.46 9.08 -6.82
CA ARG A 509 37.08 10.32 -7.52
C ARG A 509 35.86 10.99 -6.87
N LEU A 510 34.82 10.22 -6.56
CA LEU A 510 33.60 10.74 -5.91
C LEU A 510 33.89 11.32 -4.53
N LYS A 511 34.70 10.63 -3.70
CA LYS A 511 35.15 11.14 -2.39
C LYS A 511 35.97 12.42 -2.53
N CYS A 512 36.84 12.51 -3.55
CA CYS A 512 37.60 13.71 -3.85
C CYS A 512 36.69 14.90 -4.20
N LEU A 513 35.76 14.70 -5.13
CA LEU A 513 34.79 15.71 -5.55
C LEU A 513 33.97 16.23 -4.38
N ARG A 514 33.47 15.34 -3.51
CA ARG A 514 32.66 15.73 -2.35
C ARG A 514 33.43 16.58 -1.33
N ARG A 515 34.72 16.27 -1.10
CA ARG A 515 35.58 17.09 -0.25
C ARG A 515 35.75 18.51 -0.80
N MET A 516 35.93 18.65 -2.11
CA MET A 516 36.04 19.95 -2.78
C MET A 516 34.73 20.77 -2.65
N THR A 517 33.57 20.12 -2.82
CA THR A 517 32.26 20.77 -2.66
C THR A 517 32.06 21.33 -1.24
N ASN A 518 32.46 20.57 -0.22
CA ASN A 518 32.35 21.02 1.17
C ASN A 518 33.29 22.18 1.52
N MET A 519 34.50 22.20 0.94
CA MET A 519 35.43 23.33 1.13
C MET A 519 34.89 24.63 0.55
N ASN A 520 34.27 24.59 -0.63
CA ASN A 520 33.68 25.78 -1.26
C ASN A 520 32.49 26.32 -0.46
N LEU A 521 31.63 25.44 0.08
CA LEU A 521 30.53 25.85 0.96
C LEU A 521 31.05 26.59 2.21
N HIS A 522 32.14 26.14 2.82
CA HIS A 522 32.71 26.81 4.00
C HIS A 522 33.27 28.21 3.69
N MET A 523 33.90 28.43 2.54
CA MET A 523 34.40 29.75 2.15
C MET A 523 33.26 30.75 1.86
N ASP A 524 32.13 30.28 1.34
CA ASP A 524 30.95 31.13 1.08
C ASP A 524 30.26 31.58 2.38
N PHE A 525 30.36 30.80 3.47
CA PHE A 525 29.84 31.17 4.79
C PHE A 525 30.76 32.12 5.57
N GLU A 526 32.08 32.05 5.35
CA GLU A 526 33.05 32.96 5.98
C GLU A 526 33.15 34.34 5.29
N SER A 527 32.56 34.48 4.10
CA SER A 527 32.55 35.71 3.31
C SER A 527 31.24 36.52 3.36
N CYS A 528 30.31 36.15 4.26
CA CYS A 528 29.10 36.91 4.58
C CYS A 528 29.19 37.66 5.91
#